data_AF-A0A378NVR7-F1
#
_entry.id   AF-A0A378NVR7-F1
#
_cell.length_a   1.000
_cell.length_b   1.000
_cell.length_c   1.000
_cell.angle_alpha   90.00
_cell.angle_beta   90.00
_cell.angle_gamma   90.00
#
_symmetry.space_group_name_H-M   'P 1'
#
loop_
_entity.id
_entity.type
_entity.pdbx_description
1 polymer ?
#
loop_
_entity_poly.entity_id
_entity_poly.type
_entity_poly.pdbx_seq_one_letter_code
_entity_poly.pdbx_strand_id
1 'polypeptide(L)'
;MYNNLVNEIVKKGYKIEEIVYILANLLDCSEQIIENKLKHVGEFTFQEAIKINSELFNNKMDIKYLFTEEQDNEVAYHDDIIQKSKPSKCWI
;
A
#
# COMPACT_ATOMS: atom_id res chain seq x y z
N MET A 1 -5.68 -4.52 -10.03
CA MET A 1 -6.89 -4.42 -9.18
C MET A 1 -6.90 -5.48 -8.06
N TYR A 2 -5.75 -5.79 -7.46
CA TYR A 2 -5.72 -6.49 -6.17
C TYR A 2 -4.60 -5.85 -5.34
N ASN A 3 -4.88 -4.61 -4.90
CA ASN A 3 -4.06 -3.91 -3.94
C ASN A 3 -3.95 -4.79 -2.67
N ASN A 4 -2.79 -4.82 -2.01
CA ASN A 4 -2.50 -5.72 -0.88
C ASN A 4 -3.61 -5.70 0.18
N LEU A 5 -4.19 -4.53 0.44
CA LEU A 5 -5.36 -4.38 1.32
C LEU A 5 -6.50 -5.38 1.01
N VAL A 6 -6.94 -5.48 -0.24
CA VAL A 6 -8.06 -6.36 -0.63
C VAL A 6 -7.70 -7.82 -0.38
N ASN A 7 -6.49 -8.22 -0.75
CA ASN A 7 -6.01 -9.59 -0.56
C ASN A 7 -6.01 -9.99 0.93
N GLU A 8 -5.56 -9.09 1.80
CA GLU A 8 -5.49 -9.35 3.23
C GLU A 8 -6.89 -9.37 3.89
N ILE A 9 -7.83 -8.55 3.41
CA ILE A 9 -9.23 -8.61 3.84
C ILE A 9 -9.86 -9.95 3.41
N VAL A 10 -9.62 -10.43 2.19
CA VAL A 10 -10.11 -11.73 1.73
C VAL A 10 -9.50 -12.88 2.55
N LYS A 11 -8.19 -12.83 2.85
CA LYS A 11 -7.53 -13.83 3.70
C LYS A 11 -8.11 -13.92 5.11
N LYS A 12 -8.72 -12.83 5.62
CA LYS A 12 -9.48 -12.85 6.89
C LYS A 12 -10.83 -13.54 6.79
N GLY A 13 -11.30 -13.87 5.59
CA GLY A 13 -12.55 -14.60 5.35
C GLY A 13 -13.72 -13.73 4.85
N TYR A 14 -13.48 -12.45 4.55
CA TYR A 14 -14.50 -11.60 3.95
C TYR A 14 -14.63 -11.88 2.45
N LYS A 15 -15.85 -11.75 1.93
CA LYS A 15 -16.08 -11.90 0.49
C LYS A 15 -15.72 -10.61 -0.23
N ILE A 16 -15.23 -10.72 -1.46
CA ILE A 16 -14.78 -9.58 -2.27
C ILE A 16 -15.91 -8.56 -2.46
N GLU A 17 -17.13 -9.04 -2.65
CA GLU A 17 -18.31 -8.19 -2.89
C GLU A 17 -18.69 -7.35 -1.65
N GLU A 18 -18.26 -7.76 -0.46
CA GLU A 18 -18.58 -7.09 0.82
C GLU A 18 -17.52 -6.03 1.20
N ILE A 19 -16.34 -6.05 0.58
CA ILE A 19 -15.19 -5.22 1.00
C ILE A 19 -15.50 -3.74 0.89
N VAL A 20 -16.13 -3.31 -0.20
CA VAL A 20 -16.48 -1.91 -0.44
C VAL A 20 -17.41 -1.42 0.66
N TYR A 21 -18.46 -2.17 0.95
CA TYR A 21 -19.42 -1.87 2.01
C TYR A 21 -18.76 -1.83 3.40
N ILE A 22 -17.89 -2.79 3.72
CA ILE A 22 -17.18 -2.83 5.01
C ILE A 22 -16.30 -1.58 5.19
N LEU A 23 -15.50 -1.24 4.18
CA LEU A 23 -14.63 -0.07 4.24
C LEU A 23 -15.42 1.24 4.27
N ALA A 24 -16.54 1.32 3.55
CA ALA A 24 -17.40 2.50 3.54
C ALA A 24 -17.99 2.78 4.93
N ASN A 25 -18.54 1.75 5.58
CA ASN A 25 -19.03 1.88 6.95
C ASN A 25 -17.91 2.17 7.95
N LEU A 26 -16.75 1.55 7.76
CA LEU A 26 -15.60 1.76 8.64
C LEU A 26 -15.09 3.21 8.58
N LEU A 27 -15.05 3.80 7.39
CA LEU A 27 -14.53 5.15 7.16
C LEU A 27 -15.61 6.23 7.20
N ASP A 28 -16.88 5.86 7.41
CA ASP A 28 -18.03 6.78 7.41
C ASP A 28 -18.11 7.59 6.10
N CYS A 29 -18.02 6.89 4.97
CA CYS A 29 -18.10 7.48 3.63
C CYS A 29 -18.95 6.62 2.68
N SER A 30 -19.19 7.12 1.47
CA SER A 30 -19.95 6.34 0.47
C SER A 30 -19.11 5.22 -0.14
N GLU A 31 -19.79 4.15 -0.57
CA GLU A 31 -19.18 3.05 -1.31
C GLU A 31 -18.45 3.54 -2.58
N GLN A 32 -19.00 4.54 -3.26
CA GLN A 32 -18.38 5.15 -4.44
C GLN A 32 -17.01 5.77 -4.13
N ILE A 33 -16.83 6.39 -2.96
CA ILE A 33 -15.53 6.94 -2.55
C ILE A 33 -14.53 5.81 -2.35
N ILE A 34 -14.93 4.71 -1.71
CA ILE A 34 -14.09 3.54 -1.52
C ILE A 34 -13.71 2.90 -2.85
N GLU A 35 -14.68 2.70 -3.76
CA GLU A 35 -14.39 2.16 -5.08
C GLU A 35 -13.37 3.01 -5.84
N ASN A 36 -13.52 4.34 -5.81
CA ASN A 36 -12.57 5.25 -6.44
C ASN A 36 -11.18 5.12 -5.83
N LYS A 37 -11.09 4.98 -4.50
CA LYS A 37 -9.80 4.76 -3.80
C LYS A 37 -9.18 3.41 -4.16
N LEU A 38 -9.96 2.34 -4.20
CA LEU A 38 -9.49 1.00 -4.58
C LEU A 38 -9.11 0.91 -6.07
N LYS A 39 -9.69 1.75 -6.93
CA LYS A 39 -9.35 1.89 -8.36
C LYS A 39 -8.18 2.86 -8.61
N HIS A 40 -7.52 3.38 -7.57
CA HIS A 40 -6.43 4.35 -7.65
C HIS A 40 -6.83 5.69 -8.30
N VAL A 41 -8.13 6.01 -8.33
CA VAL A 41 -8.66 7.31 -8.78
C VAL A 41 -8.56 8.36 -7.66
N GLY A 42 -8.49 7.90 -6.41
CA GLY A 42 -8.20 8.72 -5.24
C GLY A 42 -7.33 7.96 -4.25
N GLU A 43 -6.72 8.67 -3.30
CA GLU A 43 -5.81 8.05 -2.32
C GLU A 43 -6.50 7.85 -0.97
N PHE A 44 -6.07 6.83 -0.24
CA PHE A 44 -6.36 6.73 1.20
C PHE A 44 -5.49 7.72 1.95
N THR A 45 -6.09 8.48 2.85
CA THR A 45 -5.35 9.33 3.78
C THR A 45 -4.63 8.47 4.82
N PHE A 46 -3.61 9.03 5.45
CA PHE A 46 -2.90 8.36 6.54
C PHE A 46 -3.84 7.94 7.69
N GLN A 47 -4.83 8.77 8.03
CA GLN A 47 -5.78 8.47 9.10
C GLN A 47 -6.70 7.28 8.74
N GLU A 48 -7.19 7.24 7.50
CA GLU A 48 -7.98 6.11 7.00
C GLU A 48 -7.16 4.82 7.02
N ALA A 49 -5.91 4.87 6.59
CA ALA A 49 -4.99 3.73 6.59
C ALA A 49 -4.73 3.19 8.01
N ILE A 50 -4.50 4.08 8.97
CA ILE A 50 -4.34 3.72 10.39
C ILE A 50 -5.61 3.07 10.95
N LYS A 51 -6.79 3.66 10.65
CA LYS A 51 -8.08 3.13 11.11
C LYS A 51 -8.35 1.73 10.56
N ILE A 52 -8.11 1.53 9.27
CA ILE A 52 -8.22 0.22 8.62
C ILE A 52 -7.33 -0.81 9.31
N ASN A 53 -6.06 -0.47 9.56
CA ASN A 53 -5.12 -1.39 10.22
C ASN A 53 -5.56 -1.74 11.66
N SER A 54 -6.02 -0.75 12.41
CA SER A 54 -6.50 -0.94 13.77
C SER A 54 -7.72 -1.86 13.81
N GLU A 55 -8.75 -1.54 13.04
CA GLU A 55 -10.06 -2.18 13.15
C GLU A 55 -10.14 -3.53 12.43
N LEU A 56 -9.53 -3.65 11.25
CA LEU A 56 -9.57 -4.90 10.49
C LEU A 56 -8.40 -5.82 10.85
N PHE A 57 -7.26 -5.29 11.26
CA PHE A 57 -6.04 -6.09 11.41
C PHE A 57 -5.43 -6.05 12.82
N ASN A 58 -6.07 -5.38 13.79
CA ASN A 58 -5.56 -5.23 15.16
C ASN A 58 -4.11 -4.67 15.17
N ASN A 59 -3.81 -3.75 14.24
CA ASN A 59 -2.48 -3.18 14.01
C ASN A 59 -1.36 -4.21 13.74
N LYS A 60 -1.71 -5.40 13.23
CA LYS A 60 -0.73 -6.47 12.94
C LYS A 60 -0.11 -6.36 11.55
N MET A 61 -0.64 -5.53 10.67
CA MET A 61 -0.16 -5.38 9.30
C MET A 61 0.75 -4.16 9.17
N ASP A 62 1.73 -4.25 8.28
CA ASP A 62 2.52 -3.11 7.87
C ASP A 62 1.69 -2.21 6.95
N ILE A 63 1.56 -0.93 7.32
CA ILE A 63 0.73 0.04 6.59
C ILE A 63 1.31 0.29 5.20
N LYS A 64 2.64 0.38 5.07
CA LYS A 64 3.26 0.58 3.77
C LYS A 64 2.90 -0.60 2.87
N TYR A 65 3.04 -1.84 3.33
CA TYR A 65 2.63 -3.02 2.56
C TYR A 65 1.17 -2.95 2.11
N LEU A 66 0.22 -2.69 3.03
CA LEU A 66 -1.21 -2.68 2.73
C LEU A 66 -1.60 -1.69 1.61
N PHE A 67 -0.91 -0.55 1.55
CA PHE A 67 -1.21 0.55 0.63
C PHE A 67 -0.11 0.79 -0.42
N THR A 68 0.83 -0.14 -0.57
CA THR A 68 1.82 -0.09 -1.67
C THR A 68 1.14 -0.56 -2.93
N GLU A 69 1.22 0.26 -3.96
CA GLU A 69 0.91 -0.16 -5.32
C GLU A 69 2.01 -1.14 -5.74
N GLU A 70 1.65 -2.36 -6.12
CA GLU A 70 2.54 -3.15 -6.98
C GLU A 70 2.70 -2.34 -8.27
N GLN A 71 3.70 -1.47 -8.32
CA GLN A 71 4.29 -1.09 -9.58
C GLN A 71 4.82 -2.40 -10.15
N ASP A 72 4.28 -2.82 -11.29
CA ASP A 72 4.98 -3.74 -12.17
C ASP A 72 6.44 -3.25 -12.23
N ASN A 73 7.35 -4.08 -11.74
CA ASN A 73 8.77 -3.80 -11.73
C ASN A 73 9.28 -3.79 -13.18
N GLU A 74 9.14 -2.65 -13.86
CA GLU A 74 10.08 -2.19 -14.88
C GLU A 74 10.77 -0.91 -14.41
N VAL A 75 11.16 -0.84 -13.14
CA VAL A 75 12.35 -0.06 -12.81
C VAL A 75 13.53 -0.97 -13.09
N ALA A 76 13.96 -0.97 -14.36
CA ALA A 76 15.29 -1.44 -14.72
C ALA A 76 16.28 -0.68 -13.83
N TYR A 77 16.83 -1.38 -12.83
CA TYR A 77 18.08 -0.97 -12.22
C TYR A 77 19.12 -1.00 -13.34
N HIS A 78 19.30 0.13 -14.00
CA HIS A 78 20.54 0.38 -14.70
C HIS A 78 21.61 0.43 -13.61
N ASP A 79 22.32 -0.69 -13.49
CA ASP A 79 23.52 -0.91 -12.67
C ASP A 79 24.71 -0.08 -13.18
N ASP A 80 24.44 1.12 -13.66
CA ASP A 80 25.41 2.01 -14.25
C ASP A 80 25.69 3.12 -13.23
N ILE A 81 26.93 3.12 -12.75
CA ILE A 81 27.57 4.15 -11.93
C ILE A 81 27.66 3.81 -10.42
N ILE A 82 28.17 2.61 -10.11
CA ILE A 82 29.26 2.55 -9.12
C ILE A 82 30.54 3.01 -9.83
N GLN A 83 30.69 4.33 -10.00
CA GLN A 83 32.03 4.87 -10.20
C GLN A 83 32.77 4.64 -8.89
N LYS A 84 33.63 3.61 -8.88
CA LYS A 84 34.67 3.44 -7.86
C LYS A 84 35.50 4.73 -7.81
N SER A 85 35.14 5.64 -6.90
CA SER A 85 36.02 6.73 -6.51
C SER A 85 37.26 6.08 -5.91
N LYS A 86 38.37 6.18 -6.63
CA LYS A 86 39.70 5.77 -6.17
C LYS A 86 39.94 6.40 -4.79
N PRO A 87 40.43 5.65 -3.79
CA PRO A 87 40.81 6.25 -2.53
C PRO A 87 41.94 7.24 -2.79
N SER A 88 41.66 8.52 -2.52
CA SER A 88 42.65 9.59 -2.54
C SER A 88 43.77 9.24 -1.56
N LYS A 89 44.99 9.18 -2.08
CA LYS A 89 46.21 8.85 -1.33
C LYS A 89 46.34 9.72 -0.08
N CYS A 90 46.65 9.05 1.03
CA CYS A 90 47.23 9.63 2.24
C CYS A 90 48.37 10.59 1.86
N TRP A 91 48.38 11.75 2.50
CA TRP A 91 49.59 12.54 2.66
C TRP A 91 49.79 12.77 4.17
N ILE A 92 50.84 12.11 4.65
CA ILE A 92 51.83 12.48 5.69
C ILE A 92 51.32 13.34 6.84
#